data_AF-A0A5E4S8U9-F1
#
_entry.id   AF-A0A5E4S8U9-F1
#
_cell.length_a   1.000
_cell.length_b   1.000
_cell.length_c   1.000
_cell.angle_alpha   90.00
_cell.angle_beta   90.00
_cell.angle_gamma   90.00
#
_symmetry.space_group_name_H-M   'P 1'
#
loop_
_entity.id
_entity.type
_entity.pdbx_description
1 polymer ?
#
loop_
_entity_poly.entity_id
_entity_poly.type
_entity_poly.pdbx_seq_one_letter_code
_entity_poly.pdbx_strand_id
1 'polypeptide(L)'
;MAKSTMPVMPDVPETPDLATSGGETTAVAMTGKATKATKAATTAKREGAVAPARRGRAATRSGKTGRHVTPAPVAQQYLLNAAVELFHTEGVRAVGVDAVVKRAGVNKMCLYRQFASKDELILAYLDHMQTASLARIDESIAKRAGEPRAQLLQIFVDLAERASRPGYRGCPFVNVAAEFPDPAHPARQSVANYKAEMVRRFTELATAAGLREPAPLVDALSLILEGAYAASQTFGPGSAPLRILPTVARQLIDAGMAGALAAA
;
A
#
# COMPACT_ATOMS: atom_id res chain seq x y z
N MET A 1 16.03 -28.90 8.13
CA MET A 1 14.85 -28.18 7.58
C MET A 1 14.34 -27.22 8.64
N ALA A 2 14.09 -25.96 8.30
CA ALA A 2 13.45 -24.99 9.20
C ALA A 2 12.34 -24.27 8.41
N LYS A 3 11.12 -24.26 8.94
CA LYS A 3 10.00 -23.53 8.32
C LYS A 3 10.09 -22.07 8.76
N SER A 4 10.38 -21.17 7.82
CA SER A 4 10.36 -19.73 8.08
C SER A 4 8.91 -19.22 7.98
N THR A 5 8.25 -19.10 9.13
CA THR A 5 6.86 -18.60 9.19
C THR A 5 6.88 -17.08 9.05
N MET A 6 6.48 -16.55 7.88
CA MET A 6 6.29 -15.11 7.70
C MET A 6 5.10 -14.60 8.52
N PRO A 7 5.15 -13.37 9.06
CA PRO A 7 4.05 -12.80 9.82
C PRO A 7 2.88 -12.44 8.90
N VAL A 8 1.69 -12.95 9.24
CA VAL A 8 0.43 -12.50 8.64
C VAL A 8 0.17 -11.05 9.07
N MET A 9 -0.23 -10.18 8.15
CA MET A 9 -0.63 -8.81 8.50
C MET A 9 -1.96 -8.84 9.26
N PRO A 10 -2.13 -8.04 10.33
CA PRO A 10 -3.39 -8.00 11.06
C PRO A 10 -4.50 -7.38 10.21
N ASP A 11 -5.71 -7.93 10.31
CA ASP A 11 -6.90 -7.36 9.67
C ASP A 11 -7.20 -5.95 10.22
N VAL A 12 -7.63 -5.07 9.31
CA VAL A 12 -8.13 -3.73 9.67
C VAL A 12 -9.59 -3.86 10.09
N PRO A 13 -10.01 -3.36 11.26
CA PRO A 13 -11.38 -3.52 11.73
C PRO A 13 -12.37 -2.76 10.83
N GLU A 14 -13.46 -3.43 10.47
CA GLU A 14 -14.55 -2.85 9.69
C GLU A 14 -15.26 -1.72 10.46
N THR A 15 -15.58 -0.63 9.78
CA THR A 15 -16.46 0.42 10.32
C THR A 15 -17.92 0.01 10.09
N PRO A 16 -18.82 0.16 11.08
CA PRO A 16 -20.18 -0.35 10.99
C PRO A 16 -21.01 0.38 9.92
N ASP A 17 -21.85 -0.41 9.24
CA ASP A 17 -22.70 0.03 8.14
C ASP A 17 -23.83 0.98 8.60
N LEU A 18 -24.08 2.03 7.83
CA LEU A 18 -25.14 3.01 8.09
C LEU A 18 -26.35 2.67 7.23
N ALA A 19 -27.23 1.85 7.81
CA ALA A 19 -28.41 1.30 7.16
C ALA A 19 -29.25 2.36 6.44
N THR A 20 -29.56 2.10 5.17
CA THR A 20 -30.53 2.88 4.40
C THR A 20 -31.96 2.51 4.80
N SER A 21 -32.77 3.52 5.12
CA SER A 21 -34.21 3.39 5.24
C SER A 21 -34.91 4.45 4.39
N GLY A 22 -35.89 4.02 3.59
CA GLY A 22 -36.78 4.92 2.87
C GLY A 22 -37.89 5.43 3.78
N GLY A 23 -38.29 6.68 3.59
CA GLY A 23 -39.38 7.33 4.32
C GLY A 23 -39.90 8.52 3.52
N GLU A 24 -41.22 8.63 3.41
CA GLU A 24 -41.89 9.45 2.39
C GLU A 24 -41.92 10.96 2.67
N THR A 25 -42.33 11.71 1.64
CA THR A 25 -42.53 13.16 1.68
C THR A 25 -43.66 13.59 2.62
N THR A 26 -43.46 14.67 3.37
CA THR A 26 -44.49 15.69 3.63
C THR A 26 -43.84 17.01 4.04
N ALA A 27 -44.51 18.14 3.76
CA ALA A 27 -43.97 19.47 4.03
C ALA A 27 -44.91 20.27 4.95
N VAL A 28 -44.36 20.82 6.04
CA VAL A 28 -44.96 21.91 6.82
C VAL A 28 -43.83 22.85 7.24
N ALA A 29 -44.01 24.15 7.02
CA ALA A 29 -43.11 25.19 7.53
C ALA A 29 -43.74 25.84 8.77
N MET A 30 -42.95 26.10 9.82
CA MET A 30 -43.30 27.09 10.85
C MET A 30 -42.07 27.73 11.50
N THR A 31 -42.27 28.95 11.99
CA THR A 31 -41.25 29.82 12.60
C THR A 31 -40.97 29.50 14.07
N GLY A 32 -39.73 29.70 14.54
CA GLY A 32 -39.38 29.64 15.97
C GLY A 32 -38.19 30.55 16.32
N LYS A 33 -38.25 31.25 17.45
CA LYS A 33 -37.25 32.27 17.86
C LYS A 33 -36.42 31.81 19.06
N ALA A 34 -35.21 32.35 19.20
CA ALA A 34 -34.22 31.96 20.21
C ALA A 34 -34.55 32.39 21.66
N THR A 35 -33.95 31.70 22.64
CA THR A 35 -33.76 32.15 24.05
C THR A 35 -32.39 31.74 24.60
N LYS A 36 -31.95 32.39 25.71
CA LYS A 36 -30.58 32.34 26.25
C LYS A 36 -30.55 32.50 27.79
N ALA A 37 -29.75 31.71 28.50
CA ALA A 37 -29.25 31.92 29.87
C ALA A 37 -27.91 31.17 30.06
N THR A 38 -26.88 31.50 30.86
CA THR A 38 -26.51 32.55 31.85
C THR A 38 -26.85 32.35 33.35
N LYS A 39 -25.77 32.22 34.17
CA LYS A 39 -25.68 32.37 35.65
C LYS A 39 -26.37 31.28 36.51
N ALA A 40 -25.96 31.02 37.77
CA ALA A 40 -24.89 31.52 38.67
C ALA A 40 -24.22 30.29 39.37
N ALA A 41 -22.94 30.22 39.78
CA ALA A 41 -22.12 31.04 40.70
C ALA A 41 -22.59 31.07 42.18
N THR A 42 -21.71 30.68 43.13
CA THR A 42 -21.61 31.15 44.54
C THR A 42 -20.28 30.67 45.16
N THR A 43 -19.72 31.42 46.14
CA THR A 43 -18.37 31.20 46.72
C THR A 43 -18.28 31.50 48.23
N ALA A 44 -17.44 30.76 48.96
CA ALA A 44 -16.83 31.09 50.28
C ALA A 44 -15.56 30.20 50.48
N LYS A 45 -14.39 30.58 51.03
CA LYS A 45 -13.99 31.31 52.28
C LYS A 45 -14.28 30.49 53.57
N ARG A 46 -13.42 30.38 54.62
CA ARG A 46 -12.05 30.89 54.98
C ARG A 46 -11.57 30.16 56.28
N GLU A 47 -10.38 30.23 56.90
CA GLU A 47 -9.00 30.77 56.67
C GLU A 47 -7.99 30.07 57.64
N GLY A 48 -6.66 30.32 57.54
CA GLY A 48 -5.60 30.00 58.53
C GLY A 48 -4.54 29.01 58.00
N ALA A 49 -3.24 29.31 57.83
CA ALA A 49 -2.21 29.98 58.67
C ALA A 49 -1.81 29.11 59.89
N VAL A 50 -0.53 28.84 60.24
CA VAL A 50 0.77 29.55 60.05
C VAL A 50 1.94 28.55 59.83
N ALA A 51 3.10 29.02 59.34
CA ALA A 51 4.40 28.29 59.23
C ALA A 51 5.50 29.10 60.00
N PRO A 52 6.70 28.58 60.41
CA PRO A 52 7.66 27.86 59.52
C PRO A 52 8.67 26.86 60.18
N ALA A 53 9.49 26.20 59.34
CA ALA A 53 10.90 25.85 59.65
C ALA A 53 11.69 25.52 58.36
N ARG A 54 13.03 25.71 58.36
CA ARG A 54 13.94 25.38 57.22
C ARG A 54 14.98 24.33 57.62
N ARG A 55 15.21 23.32 56.77
CA ARG A 55 16.53 22.70 56.45
C ARG A 55 16.37 21.58 55.40
N GLY A 56 17.48 21.13 54.78
CA GLY A 56 17.51 19.93 53.91
C GLY A 56 17.56 20.20 52.41
N ARG A 57 18.74 20.60 51.87
CA ARG A 57 18.97 20.71 50.42
C ARG A 57 19.37 19.35 49.84
N ALA A 58 18.42 18.62 49.27
CA ALA A 58 18.67 17.41 48.48
C ALA A 58 18.21 17.62 47.03
N ALA A 59 19.12 18.05 46.16
CA ALA A 59 18.84 18.16 44.73
C ALA A 59 18.83 16.75 44.11
N THR A 60 17.65 16.12 44.05
CA THR A 60 17.43 14.92 43.25
C THR A 60 17.75 15.24 41.80
N ARG A 61 18.90 14.75 41.33
CA ARG A 61 19.28 14.82 39.92
C ARG A 61 18.26 14.03 39.12
N SER A 62 17.25 14.72 38.59
CA SER A 62 16.34 14.15 37.59
C SER A 62 17.20 13.53 36.51
N GLY A 63 17.12 12.22 36.35
CA GLY A 63 17.97 11.50 35.42
C GLY A 63 17.77 12.08 34.02
N LYS A 64 18.86 12.35 33.30
CA LYS A 64 18.76 12.48 31.83
C LYS A 64 18.08 11.20 31.37
N THR A 65 16.84 11.31 30.90
CA THR A 65 16.17 10.21 30.21
C THR A 65 17.09 9.78 29.09
N GLY A 66 17.63 8.57 29.19
CA GLY A 66 18.61 8.08 28.23
C GLY A 66 17.97 8.18 26.86
N ARG A 67 18.50 9.05 26.00
CA ARG A 67 17.98 9.27 24.64
C ARG A 67 17.88 7.90 24.01
N HIS A 68 16.66 7.40 23.82
CA HIS A 68 16.44 6.01 23.47
C HIS A 68 16.89 5.81 22.02
N VAL A 69 18.15 5.41 21.84
CA VAL A 69 18.73 5.13 20.54
C VAL A 69 18.17 3.78 20.10
N THR A 70 17.02 3.82 19.43
CA THR A 70 16.50 2.68 18.68
C THR A 70 17.64 2.12 17.83
N PRO A 71 18.00 0.83 18.00
CA PRO A 71 19.11 0.22 17.27
C PRO A 71 18.94 0.43 15.76
N ALA A 72 20.04 0.68 15.04
CA ALA A 72 19.98 1.10 13.65
C ALA A 72 19.08 0.18 12.77
N PRO A 73 19.24 -1.16 12.75
CA PRO A 73 18.36 -2.02 11.95
C PRO A 73 16.87 -1.88 12.28
N VAL A 74 16.54 -1.69 13.56
CA VAL A 74 15.15 -1.49 14.03
C VAL A 74 14.60 -0.14 13.58
N ALA A 75 15.44 0.92 13.60
CA ALA A 75 15.06 2.23 13.09
C ALA A 75 14.88 2.24 11.56
N GLN A 76 15.74 1.51 10.82
CA GLN A 76 15.60 1.33 9.37
C GLN A 76 14.30 0.61 9.01
N GLN A 77 13.93 -0.45 9.75
CA GLN A 77 12.68 -1.17 9.51
C GLN A 77 11.44 -0.31 9.81
N TYR A 78 11.42 0.47 10.89
CA TYR A 78 10.29 1.38 11.16
C TYR A 78 10.13 2.46 10.08
N LEU A 79 11.25 2.99 9.57
CA LEU A 79 11.25 3.93 8.46
C LEU A 79 10.74 3.31 7.15
N LEU A 80 11.17 2.09 6.84
CA LEU A 80 10.70 1.36 5.66
C LEU A 80 9.21 1.02 5.77
N ASN A 81 8.74 0.53 6.92
CA ASN A 81 7.32 0.23 7.14
C ASN A 81 6.45 1.48 6.97
N ALA A 82 6.87 2.62 7.55
CA ALA A 82 6.16 3.89 7.39
C ALA A 82 6.17 4.39 5.94
N ALA A 83 7.27 4.19 5.20
CA ALA A 83 7.35 4.52 3.78
C ALA A 83 6.46 3.62 2.92
N VAL A 84 6.45 2.30 3.16
CA VAL A 84 5.57 1.34 2.47
C VAL A 84 4.10 1.71 2.66
N GLU A 85 3.69 2.03 3.88
CA GLU A 85 2.31 2.41 4.17
C GLU A 85 1.92 3.74 3.47
N LEU A 86 2.72 4.80 3.67
CA LEU A 86 2.41 6.14 3.17
C LEU A 86 2.57 6.25 1.65
N PHE A 87 3.67 5.77 1.06
CA PHE A 87 3.92 5.90 -0.38
C PHE A 87 2.92 5.10 -1.22
N HIS A 88 2.43 3.95 -0.71
CA HIS A 88 1.43 3.14 -1.39
C HIS A 88 0.01 3.71 -1.30
N THR A 89 -0.33 4.43 -0.22
CA THR A 89 -1.68 4.96 0.03
C THR A 89 -1.86 6.41 -0.43
N GLU A 90 -0.88 7.29 -0.17
CA GLU A 90 -0.92 8.74 -0.39
C GLU A 90 -0.06 9.21 -1.59
N GLY A 91 0.85 8.38 -2.10
CA GLY A 91 1.72 8.68 -3.24
C GLY A 91 3.11 9.17 -2.85
N VAL A 92 4.12 8.84 -3.67
CA VAL A 92 5.55 9.05 -3.34
C VAL A 92 5.92 10.52 -3.28
N ARG A 93 5.46 11.36 -4.21
CA ARG A 93 5.79 12.79 -4.27
C ARG A 93 5.06 13.59 -3.18
N ALA A 94 3.79 13.27 -2.93
CA ALA A 94 2.97 13.93 -1.91
C ALA A 94 3.53 13.73 -0.48
N VAL A 95 3.99 12.52 -0.15
CA VAL A 95 4.49 12.19 1.18
C VAL A 95 5.85 12.86 1.45
N GLY A 96 5.87 13.82 2.36
CA GLY A 96 7.11 14.47 2.82
C GLY A 96 7.95 13.58 3.75
N VAL A 97 9.26 13.80 3.77
CA VAL A 97 10.22 13.16 4.71
C VAL A 97 9.75 13.28 6.16
N ASP A 98 9.17 14.43 6.52
CA ASP A 98 8.68 14.73 7.87
C ASP A 98 7.41 13.92 8.24
N ALA A 99 6.60 13.51 7.26
CA ALA A 99 5.47 12.60 7.48
C ALA A 99 5.95 11.17 7.77
N VAL A 100 6.95 10.68 7.02
CA VAL A 100 7.55 9.35 7.25
C VAL A 100 8.13 9.24 8.65
N VAL A 101 8.96 10.20 9.08
CA VAL A 101 9.59 10.10 10.42
C VAL A 101 8.57 10.24 11.56
N LYS A 102 7.51 11.05 11.36
CA LYS A 102 6.38 11.14 12.30
C LYS A 102 5.64 9.80 12.42
N ARG A 103 5.36 9.11 11.31
CA ARG A 103 4.72 7.78 11.30
C ARG A 103 5.63 6.70 11.89
N ALA A 104 6.93 6.74 11.59
CA ALA A 104 7.94 5.81 12.10
C ALA A 104 8.35 6.05 13.56
N GLY A 105 7.86 7.10 14.22
CA GLY A 105 8.21 7.41 15.62
C GLY A 105 9.66 7.85 15.84
N VAL A 106 10.35 8.33 14.80
CA VAL A 106 11.76 8.73 14.85
C VAL A 106 11.95 10.21 14.45
N ASN A 107 13.18 10.72 14.54
CA ASN A 107 13.53 12.07 14.09
C ASN A 107 14.21 12.07 12.71
N LYS A 108 14.23 13.22 12.05
CA LYS A 108 14.79 13.43 10.70
C LYS A 108 16.27 13.04 10.57
N MET A 109 17.07 13.27 11.61
CA MET A 109 18.48 12.82 11.70
C MET A 109 18.62 11.29 11.89
N CYS A 110 17.54 10.60 12.22
CA CYS A 110 17.49 9.14 12.19
C CYS A 110 17.31 8.63 10.77
N LEU A 111 16.39 9.24 10.00
CA LEU A 111 16.18 8.90 8.58
C LEU A 111 17.46 9.11 7.77
N TYR A 112 18.08 10.29 7.82
CA TYR A 112 19.30 10.57 7.07
C TYR A 112 20.56 9.80 7.52
N ARG A 113 20.47 8.99 8.58
CA ARG A 113 21.52 8.02 8.96
C ARG A 113 21.27 6.63 8.36
N GLN A 114 20.08 6.34 7.85
CA GLN A 114 19.68 5.02 7.33
C GLN A 114 19.39 5.04 5.83
N PHE A 115 19.06 6.22 5.28
CA PHE A 115 18.88 6.49 3.86
C PHE A 115 19.45 7.90 3.59
N ALA A 116 20.46 8.05 2.74
CA ALA A 116 21.14 9.32 2.50
C ALA A 116 20.23 10.37 1.81
N SER A 117 19.20 9.92 1.08
CA SER A 117 18.22 10.76 0.41
C SER A 117 16.79 10.22 0.58
N LYS A 118 15.79 10.99 0.12
CA LYS A 118 14.42 10.47 -0.04
C LYS A 118 14.39 9.39 -1.13
N ASP A 119 15.23 9.48 -2.15
CA ASP A 119 15.24 8.56 -3.28
C ASP A 119 15.81 7.18 -2.92
N GLU A 120 16.77 7.10 -2.00
CA GLU A 120 17.19 5.82 -1.41
C GLU A 120 16.06 5.14 -0.63
N LEU A 121 15.26 5.92 0.12
CA LEU A 121 14.07 5.41 0.80
C LEU A 121 12.98 4.96 -0.20
N ILE A 122 12.83 5.65 -1.33
CA ILE A 122 11.93 5.23 -2.44
C ILE A 122 12.42 3.94 -3.08
N LEU A 123 13.73 3.78 -3.29
CA LEU A 123 14.32 2.55 -3.83
C LEU A 123 14.14 1.37 -2.86
N ALA A 124 14.35 1.57 -1.56
CA ALA A 124 14.11 0.54 -0.56
C ALA A 124 12.61 0.14 -0.45
N TYR A 125 11.71 1.12 -0.60
CA TYR A 125 10.27 0.86 -0.77
C TYR A 125 9.98 0.01 -2.02
N LEU A 126 10.55 0.37 -3.17
CA LEU A 126 10.33 -0.35 -4.43
C LEU A 126 10.90 -1.78 -4.38
N ASP A 127 12.05 -2.01 -3.75
CA ASP A 127 12.62 -3.34 -3.55
C ASP A 127 11.74 -4.24 -2.65
N HIS A 128 11.23 -3.68 -1.56
CA HIS A 128 10.24 -4.36 -0.71
C HIS A 128 8.97 -4.71 -1.49
N MET A 129 8.44 -3.75 -2.27
CA MET A 129 7.26 -3.98 -3.11
C MET A 129 7.54 -4.92 -4.29
N GLN A 130 8.77 -5.01 -4.79
CA GLN A 130 9.19 -5.97 -5.82
C GLN A 130 9.12 -7.38 -5.25
N THR A 131 9.79 -7.60 -4.12
CA THR A 131 9.79 -8.88 -3.38
C THR A 131 8.37 -9.35 -3.10
N ALA A 132 7.52 -8.48 -2.52
CA ALA A 132 6.13 -8.81 -2.22
C ALA A 132 5.22 -8.96 -3.46
N SER A 133 5.60 -8.42 -4.62
CA SER A 133 4.81 -8.56 -5.86
C SER A 133 5.22 -9.79 -6.66
N LEU A 134 6.51 -10.13 -6.71
CA LEU A 134 7.00 -11.34 -7.36
C LEU A 134 6.58 -12.60 -6.58
N ALA A 135 6.64 -12.57 -5.24
CA ALA A 135 6.13 -13.67 -4.41
C ALA A 135 4.67 -14.04 -4.74
N ARG A 136 3.80 -13.04 -4.97
CA ARG A 136 2.40 -13.27 -5.37
C ARG A 136 2.27 -13.89 -6.76
N ILE A 137 3.22 -13.64 -7.67
CA ILE A 137 3.27 -14.29 -8.99
C ILE A 137 3.73 -15.74 -8.82
N ASP A 138 4.76 -15.99 -8.01
CA ASP A 138 5.22 -17.35 -7.67
C ASP A 138 4.12 -18.18 -6.99
N GLU A 139 3.34 -17.59 -6.07
CA GLU A 139 2.15 -18.20 -5.47
C GLU A 139 1.09 -18.56 -6.52
N SER A 140 0.79 -17.66 -7.47
CA SER A 140 -0.14 -17.92 -8.58
C SER A 140 0.35 -19.06 -9.47
N ILE A 141 1.64 -19.12 -9.76
CA ILE A 141 2.28 -20.16 -10.58
C ILE A 141 2.28 -21.51 -9.86
N ALA A 142 2.56 -21.53 -8.55
CA ALA A 142 2.61 -22.74 -7.74
C ALA A 142 1.25 -23.46 -7.64
N LYS A 143 0.14 -22.71 -7.65
CA LYS A 143 -1.23 -23.27 -7.63
C LYS A 143 -1.54 -24.23 -8.79
N ARG A 144 -0.85 -24.11 -9.93
CA ARG A 144 -1.05 -24.92 -11.16
C ARG A 144 0.26 -25.56 -11.64
N ALA A 145 1.09 -26.02 -10.70
CA ALA A 145 2.40 -26.59 -10.98
C ALA A 145 2.36 -27.69 -12.05
N GLY A 146 3.12 -27.51 -13.14
CA GLY A 146 3.17 -28.43 -14.28
C GLY A 146 2.18 -28.13 -15.41
N GLU A 147 1.36 -27.08 -15.30
CA GLU A 147 0.38 -26.68 -16.32
C GLU A 147 0.62 -25.25 -16.86
N PRO A 148 1.64 -24.96 -17.68
CA PRO A 148 2.06 -23.58 -17.98
C PRO A 148 0.96 -22.65 -18.52
N ARG A 149 0.04 -23.17 -19.36
CA ARG A 149 -1.14 -22.45 -19.84
C ARG A 149 -2.11 -22.07 -18.71
N ALA A 150 -2.28 -22.93 -17.71
CA ALA A 150 -3.10 -22.66 -16.53
C ALA A 150 -2.36 -21.77 -15.51
N GLN A 151 -1.02 -21.86 -15.42
CA GLN A 151 -0.19 -20.98 -14.59
C GLN A 151 -0.28 -19.52 -15.07
N LEU A 152 -0.20 -19.28 -16.40
CA LEU A 152 -0.47 -17.97 -16.99
C LEU A 152 -1.86 -17.45 -16.59
N LEU A 153 -2.90 -18.27 -16.78
CA LEU A 153 -4.28 -17.88 -16.44
C LEU A 153 -4.47 -17.60 -14.95
N GLN A 154 -3.84 -18.38 -14.05
CA GLN A 154 -4.01 -18.26 -12.60
C GLN A 154 -3.50 -16.91 -12.08
N ILE A 155 -2.48 -16.31 -12.69
CA ILE A 155 -1.99 -14.96 -12.36
C ILE A 155 -3.10 -13.91 -12.54
N PHE A 156 -3.91 -14.04 -13.60
CA PHE A 156 -5.04 -13.13 -13.87
C PHE A 156 -6.27 -13.42 -13.01
N VAL A 157 -6.51 -14.69 -12.64
CA VAL A 157 -7.52 -15.06 -11.63
C VAL A 157 -7.19 -14.43 -10.27
N ASP A 158 -5.97 -14.65 -9.79
CA ASP A 158 -5.49 -14.11 -8.52
C ASP A 158 -5.42 -12.58 -8.50
N LEU A 159 -5.09 -11.94 -9.64
CA LEU A 159 -5.15 -10.49 -9.76
C LEU A 159 -6.59 -9.97 -9.75
N ALA A 160 -7.53 -10.59 -10.49
CA ALA A 160 -8.92 -10.15 -10.51
C ALA A 160 -9.57 -10.23 -9.12
N GLU A 161 -9.28 -11.29 -8.36
CA GLU A 161 -9.74 -11.47 -6.98
C GLU A 161 -9.11 -10.42 -6.05
N ARG A 162 -7.77 -10.29 -6.06
CA ARG A 162 -7.03 -9.33 -5.22
C ARG A 162 -7.39 -7.87 -5.53
N ALA A 163 -7.57 -7.53 -6.80
CA ALA A 163 -7.98 -6.19 -7.23
C ALA A 163 -9.44 -5.87 -6.90
N SER A 164 -10.25 -6.90 -6.60
CA SER A 164 -11.64 -6.74 -6.17
C SER A 164 -11.81 -6.58 -4.67
N ARG A 165 -10.73 -6.51 -3.89
CA ARG A 165 -10.77 -6.30 -2.43
C ARG A 165 -10.81 -4.79 -2.08
N PRO A 166 -11.53 -4.38 -1.02
CA PRO A 166 -11.48 -3.01 -0.50
C PRO A 166 -10.04 -2.55 -0.21
N GLY A 167 -9.77 -1.24 -0.38
CA GLY A 167 -8.45 -0.65 -0.14
C GLY A 167 -7.35 -1.01 -1.15
N TYR A 168 -7.65 -1.78 -2.20
CA TYR A 168 -6.64 -2.14 -3.21
C TYR A 168 -6.13 -0.91 -3.99
N ARG A 169 -4.79 -0.76 -4.03
CA ARG A 169 -4.10 0.43 -4.57
C ARG A 169 -3.34 0.19 -5.90
N GLY A 170 -3.75 -0.82 -6.67
CA GLY A 170 -3.21 -1.09 -8.00
C GLY A 170 -1.81 -1.73 -7.95
N CYS A 171 -0.92 -1.30 -8.86
CA CYS A 171 0.47 -1.72 -8.87
C CYS A 171 1.36 -0.57 -8.39
N PRO A 172 2.20 -0.75 -7.35
CA PRO A 172 3.07 0.31 -6.84
C PRO A 172 4.02 0.87 -7.91
N PHE A 173 4.45 0.01 -8.85
CA PHE A 173 5.31 0.41 -9.96
C PHE A 173 4.60 1.24 -11.02
N VAL A 174 3.29 1.05 -11.22
CA VAL A 174 2.47 1.89 -12.11
C VAL A 174 2.22 3.25 -11.48
N ASN A 175 1.91 3.27 -10.18
CA ASN A 175 1.73 4.51 -9.42
C ASN A 175 3.02 5.36 -9.47
N VAL A 176 4.19 4.75 -9.23
CA VAL A 176 5.50 5.43 -9.36
C VAL A 176 5.84 5.80 -10.81
N ALA A 177 5.41 5.02 -11.80
CA ALA A 177 5.58 5.39 -13.21
C ALA A 177 4.80 6.67 -13.57
N ALA A 178 3.59 6.82 -13.05
CA ALA A 178 2.76 8.01 -13.26
C ALA A 178 3.32 9.25 -12.53
N GLU A 179 3.95 9.06 -11.36
CA GLU A 179 4.55 10.16 -10.61
C GLU A 179 5.91 10.63 -11.16
N PHE A 180 6.72 9.75 -11.76
CA PHE A 180 8.08 10.06 -12.22
C PHE A 180 8.20 9.94 -13.76
N PRO A 181 8.11 11.04 -14.52
CA PRO A 181 8.11 10.98 -15.98
C PRO A 181 9.50 10.69 -16.59
N ASP A 182 10.58 11.10 -15.92
CA ASP A 182 11.95 10.91 -16.41
C ASP A 182 12.39 9.43 -16.35
N PRO A 183 12.69 8.76 -17.48
CA PRO A 183 13.14 7.37 -17.50
C PRO A 183 14.54 7.17 -16.91
N ALA A 184 15.38 8.22 -16.85
CA ALA A 184 16.72 8.12 -16.26
C ALA A 184 16.68 8.10 -14.72
N HIS A 185 15.58 8.55 -14.10
CA HIS A 185 15.41 8.58 -12.66
C HIS A 185 15.53 7.18 -12.03
N PRO A 186 16.28 6.97 -10.92
CA PRO A 186 16.50 5.63 -10.34
C PRO A 186 15.21 4.85 -10.03
N ALA A 187 14.18 5.53 -9.53
CA ALA A 187 12.87 4.90 -9.29
C ALA A 187 12.21 4.36 -10.58
N ARG A 188 12.48 4.96 -11.75
CA ARG A 188 11.96 4.51 -13.05
C ARG A 188 12.79 3.39 -13.67
N GLN A 189 14.10 3.35 -13.40
CA GLN A 189 14.93 2.17 -13.67
C GLN A 189 14.44 0.96 -12.85
N SER A 190 14.12 1.16 -11.56
CA SER A 190 13.53 0.12 -10.70
C SER A 190 12.17 -0.37 -11.24
N VAL A 191 11.30 0.53 -11.70
CA VAL A 191 10.05 0.16 -12.40
C VAL A 191 10.33 -0.68 -13.65
N ALA A 192 11.28 -0.28 -14.49
CA ALA A 192 11.63 -1.02 -15.71
C ALA A 192 12.14 -2.43 -15.39
N ASN A 193 12.99 -2.57 -14.37
CA ASN A 193 13.52 -3.88 -13.92
C ASN A 193 12.41 -4.82 -13.45
N TYR A 194 11.45 -4.34 -12.64
CA TYR A 194 10.31 -5.13 -12.21
C TYR A 194 9.44 -5.60 -13.39
N LYS A 195 9.19 -4.72 -14.37
CA LYS A 195 8.40 -5.07 -15.57
C LYS A 195 9.15 -6.05 -16.47
N ALA A 196 10.47 -5.92 -16.61
CA ALA A 196 11.30 -6.88 -17.36
C ALA A 196 11.29 -8.28 -16.73
N GLU A 197 11.39 -8.37 -15.40
CA GLU A 197 11.29 -9.64 -14.66
C GLU A 197 9.90 -10.30 -14.81
N MET A 198 8.84 -9.50 -14.84
CA MET A 198 7.46 -9.95 -15.11
C MET A 198 7.32 -10.50 -16.55
N VAL A 199 7.85 -9.79 -17.55
CA VAL A 199 7.91 -10.21 -18.96
C VAL A 199 8.73 -11.50 -19.14
N ARG A 200 9.87 -11.64 -18.43
CA ARG A 200 10.66 -12.89 -18.40
C ARG A 200 9.82 -14.07 -17.93
N ARG A 201 9.11 -13.93 -16.82
CA ARG A 201 8.25 -14.99 -16.24
C ARG A 201 7.09 -15.37 -17.16
N PHE A 202 6.44 -14.40 -17.81
CA PHE A 202 5.43 -14.70 -18.83
C PHE A 202 6.03 -15.41 -20.06
N THR A 203 7.22 -15.00 -20.50
CA THR A 203 7.95 -15.61 -21.62
C THR A 203 8.30 -17.07 -21.33
N GLU A 204 8.79 -17.37 -20.12
CA GLU A 204 9.14 -18.73 -19.68
C GLU A 204 7.91 -19.64 -19.63
N LEU A 205 6.79 -19.17 -19.08
CA LEU A 205 5.53 -19.94 -19.06
C LEU A 205 4.93 -20.14 -20.46
N ALA A 206 4.99 -19.14 -21.35
CA ALA A 206 4.53 -19.26 -22.72
C ALA A 206 5.41 -20.24 -23.54
N THR A 207 6.73 -20.20 -23.33
CA THR A 207 7.68 -21.13 -23.94
C THR A 207 7.44 -22.56 -23.43
N ALA A 208 7.23 -22.73 -22.12
CA ALA A 208 6.89 -24.01 -21.50
C ALA A 208 5.50 -24.54 -21.92
N ALA A 209 4.57 -23.67 -22.32
CA ALA A 209 3.31 -24.05 -22.95
C ALA A 209 3.46 -24.53 -24.41
N GLY A 210 4.64 -24.35 -25.02
CA GLY A 210 4.97 -24.80 -26.37
C GLY A 210 5.01 -23.71 -27.45
N LEU A 211 4.88 -22.42 -27.10
CA LEU A 211 5.05 -21.34 -28.08
C LEU A 211 6.53 -21.22 -28.49
N ARG A 212 6.79 -21.22 -29.81
CA ARG A 212 8.11 -20.89 -30.38
C ARG A 212 8.36 -19.38 -30.39
N GLU A 213 7.29 -18.61 -30.59
CA GLU A 213 7.29 -17.15 -30.66
C GLU A 213 6.35 -16.61 -29.57
N PRO A 214 6.81 -16.53 -28.30
CA PRO A 214 5.93 -16.16 -27.18
C PRO A 214 5.57 -14.68 -27.14
N ALA A 215 6.35 -13.80 -27.80
CA ALA A 215 6.25 -12.35 -27.63
C ALA A 215 4.84 -11.76 -27.86
N PRO A 216 4.09 -12.06 -28.95
CA PRO A 216 2.75 -11.49 -29.15
C PRO A 216 1.75 -11.83 -28.04
N LEU A 217 1.88 -13.00 -27.41
CA LEU A 217 1.08 -13.38 -26.26
C LEU A 217 1.57 -12.66 -24.98
N VAL A 218 2.89 -12.60 -24.77
CA VAL A 218 3.48 -11.95 -23.59
C VAL A 218 3.18 -10.45 -23.55
N ASP A 219 3.24 -9.77 -24.69
CA ASP A 219 2.93 -8.35 -24.82
C ASP A 219 1.43 -8.09 -24.59
N ALA A 220 0.55 -8.89 -25.19
CA ALA A 220 -0.90 -8.79 -24.97
C ALA A 220 -1.28 -9.05 -23.50
N LEU A 221 -0.69 -10.05 -22.85
CA LEU A 221 -0.89 -10.35 -21.43
C LEU A 221 -0.32 -9.26 -20.52
N SER A 222 0.82 -8.67 -20.87
CA SER A 222 1.39 -7.53 -20.13
C SER A 222 0.48 -6.30 -20.23
N LEU A 223 -0.03 -6.00 -21.43
CA LEU A 223 -0.94 -4.88 -21.68
C LEU A 223 -2.25 -4.99 -20.86
N ILE A 224 -2.91 -6.16 -20.84
CA ILE A 224 -4.11 -6.33 -20.01
C ILE A 224 -3.81 -6.34 -18.51
N LEU A 225 -2.58 -6.66 -18.09
CA LEU A 225 -2.17 -6.56 -16.68
C LEU A 225 -2.04 -5.10 -16.23
N GLU A 226 -1.42 -4.24 -17.04
CA GLU A 226 -1.40 -2.78 -16.79
C GLU A 226 -2.83 -2.20 -16.79
N GLY A 227 -3.65 -2.63 -17.76
CA GLY A 227 -5.06 -2.29 -17.85
C GLY A 227 -5.85 -2.66 -16.59
N ALA A 228 -5.62 -3.85 -16.04
CA ALA A 228 -6.24 -4.30 -14.79
C ALA A 228 -5.82 -3.45 -13.58
N TYR A 229 -4.53 -3.11 -13.47
CA TYR A 229 -4.04 -2.23 -12.40
C TYR A 229 -4.69 -0.84 -12.47
N ALA A 230 -4.76 -0.23 -13.65
CA ALA A 230 -5.42 1.05 -13.86
C ALA A 230 -6.93 0.98 -13.59
N ALA A 231 -7.61 -0.02 -14.16
CA ALA A 231 -9.05 -0.25 -13.97
C ALA A 231 -9.43 -0.38 -12.48
N SER A 232 -8.56 -0.98 -11.66
CA SER A 232 -8.80 -1.11 -10.21
C SER A 232 -8.87 0.24 -9.48
N GLN A 233 -8.14 1.24 -9.94
CA GLN A 233 -8.17 2.60 -9.36
C GLN A 233 -9.31 3.44 -9.95
N THR A 234 -9.72 3.19 -11.20
CA THR A 234 -10.78 3.94 -11.89
C THR A 234 -12.19 3.48 -11.52
N PHE A 235 -12.43 2.16 -11.50
CA PHE A 235 -13.78 1.58 -11.33
C PHE A 235 -14.03 0.97 -9.95
N GLY A 236 -12.97 0.82 -9.14
CA GLY A 236 -13.05 0.34 -7.76
C GLY A 236 -13.27 -1.18 -7.60
N PRO A 237 -13.37 -1.65 -6.35
CA PRO A 237 -13.42 -3.06 -5.99
C PRO A 237 -14.63 -3.79 -6.60
N GLY A 238 -14.40 -5.01 -7.12
CA GLY A 238 -15.45 -5.89 -7.63
C GLY A 238 -16.13 -5.42 -8.91
N SER A 239 -15.65 -4.33 -9.53
CA SER A 239 -16.25 -3.73 -10.73
C SER A 239 -16.23 -4.66 -11.95
N ALA A 240 -17.20 -4.48 -12.86
CA ALA A 240 -17.33 -5.34 -14.05
C ALA A 240 -16.07 -5.40 -14.95
N PRO A 241 -15.32 -4.30 -15.18
CA PRO A 241 -14.05 -4.33 -15.91
C PRO A 241 -12.95 -5.17 -15.24
N LEU A 242 -12.95 -5.30 -13.90
CA LEU A 242 -12.06 -6.24 -13.21
C LEU A 242 -12.54 -7.69 -13.32
N ARG A 243 -13.84 -7.93 -13.13
CA ARG A 243 -14.41 -9.29 -13.11
C ARG A 243 -14.27 -10.04 -14.44
N ILE A 244 -14.16 -9.34 -15.57
CA ILE A 244 -13.97 -9.96 -16.89
C ILE A 244 -12.50 -10.37 -17.17
N LEU A 245 -11.53 -9.87 -16.40
CA LEU A 245 -10.09 -10.05 -16.64
C LEU A 245 -9.66 -11.52 -16.84
N PRO A 246 -10.11 -12.52 -16.05
CA PRO A 246 -9.70 -13.90 -16.26
C PRO A 246 -10.26 -14.52 -17.55
N THR A 247 -11.36 -13.97 -18.09
CA THR A 247 -11.92 -14.41 -19.37
C THR A 247 -11.18 -13.76 -20.54
N VAL A 248 -10.81 -12.48 -20.45
CA VAL A 248 -9.95 -11.83 -21.45
C VAL A 248 -8.57 -12.50 -21.50
N ALA A 249 -7.95 -12.75 -20.35
CA ALA A 249 -6.68 -13.46 -20.26
C ALA A 249 -6.75 -14.86 -20.90
N ARG A 250 -7.83 -15.62 -20.64
CA ARG A 250 -8.06 -16.91 -21.29
C ARG A 250 -8.19 -16.78 -22.80
N GLN A 251 -8.97 -15.82 -23.30
CA GLN A 251 -9.14 -15.59 -24.74
C GLN A 251 -7.83 -15.22 -25.44
N LEU A 252 -6.98 -14.39 -24.82
CA LEU A 252 -5.65 -14.06 -25.35
C LEU A 252 -4.71 -15.26 -25.32
N ILE A 253 -4.67 -16.02 -24.22
CA ILE A 253 -3.91 -17.28 -24.12
C ILE A 253 -4.35 -18.24 -25.23
N ASP A 254 -5.65 -18.45 -25.40
CA ASP A 254 -6.19 -19.39 -26.38
C ASP A 254 -5.89 -18.96 -27.83
N ALA A 255 -5.96 -17.65 -28.13
CA ALA A 255 -5.54 -17.09 -29.41
C ALA A 255 -4.01 -17.23 -29.65
N GLY A 256 -3.20 -17.00 -28.62
CA GLY A 256 -1.74 -17.18 -28.66
C GLY A 256 -1.33 -18.63 -28.89
N MET A 257 -1.98 -19.59 -28.21
CA MET A 257 -1.79 -21.02 -28.45
C MET A 257 -2.16 -21.44 -29.88
N ALA A 258 -3.11 -20.75 -30.51
CA ALA A 258 -3.56 -20.99 -31.88
C ALA A 258 -2.73 -20.26 -32.95
N GLY A 259 -1.73 -19.45 -32.57
CA GLY A 259 -0.96 -18.62 -33.50
C GLY A 259 -1.74 -17.44 -34.11
N ALA A 260 -2.86 -17.05 -33.49
CA ALA A 260 -3.74 -15.98 -33.97
C ALA A 260 -3.36 -14.58 -33.43
N LEU A 261 -2.32 -14.49 -32.59
CA LEU A 261 -1.70 -13.23 -32.18
C LEU A 261 -0.41 -13.01 -32.97
N ALA A 262 -0.34 -11.93 -33.73
CA ALA A 262 0.85 -11.46 -34.41
C ALA A 262 1.39 -10.19 -33.74
N ALA A 263 2.69 -9.91 -33.92
CA ALA A 263 3.23 -8.57 -33.68
C ALA A 263 2.68 -7.59 -34.73
N ALA A 264 2.57 -6.31 -34.36
CA ALA A 264 2.09 -5.22 -35.22
C ALA A 264 3.26 -4.47 -35.89
#